data_AF-X1TPD9-F1
#
_entry.id   AF-X1TPD9-F1
#
_cell.length_a   1.000
_cell.length_b   1.000
_cell.length_c   1.000
_cell.angle_alpha   90.00
_cell.angle_beta   90.00
_cell.angle_gamma   90.00
#
_symmetry.space_group_name_H-M   'P 1'
#
loop_
_entity.id
_entity.type
_entity.pdbx_description
1 polymer ?
#
loop_
_entity_poly.entity_id
_entity_poly.type
_entity_poly.pdbx_seq_one_letter_code
_entity_poly.pdbx_strand_id
1 'polypeptide(L)'
;METPNYIKSLLMPNGRKPAGRKAWSIDLETIWIPFFTATNTVGDTHLPPDALGCPLRLAYNADGSVRFSKTGRPIAKVAKDLADTIRMVRENFSAGLLGYTE
;
A
#
# COMPACT_ATOMS: atom_id res chain seq x y z
N MET A 1 -12.84 30.99 -29.69
CA MET A 1 -13.70 30.52 -28.58
C MET A 1 -12.77 29.89 -27.56
N GLU A 2 -12.65 30.48 -26.36
CA GLU A 2 -11.74 29.93 -25.36
C GLU A 2 -12.31 28.64 -24.76
N THR A 3 -11.50 27.58 -24.77
CA THR A 3 -11.87 26.31 -24.14
C THR A 3 -12.07 26.53 -22.63
N PRO A 4 -13.21 26.10 -22.05
CA PRO A 4 -13.45 26.19 -20.61
C PRO A 4 -12.31 25.58 -19.79
N ASN A 5 -11.95 26.24 -18.68
CA ASN A 5 -10.78 25.87 -17.87
C ASN A 5 -10.82 24.42 -17.35
N TYR A 6 -12.00 23.87 -17.06
CA TYR A 6 -12.11 22.48 -16.62
C TYR A 6 -11.68 21.48 -17.70
N ILE A 7 -11.91 21.78 -18.99
CA ILE A 7 -11.46 20.94 -20.11
C ILE A 7 -9.95 21.07 -20.29
N LYS A 8 -9.38 22.27 -20.14
CA LYS A 8 -7.92 22.46 -20.16
C LYS A 8 -7.24 21.62 -19.06
N SER A 9 -7.84 21.55 -17.88
CA SER A 9 -7.33 20.73 -16.76
C SER A 9 -7.35 19.22 -17.03
N LEU A 10 -8.27 18.72 -17.87
CA LEU A 10 -8.31 17.31 -18.26
C LEU A 10 -7.19 16.93 -19.25
N LEU A 11 -6.64 17.92 -19.97
CA LEU A 11 -5.64 17.73 -21.02
C LEU A 11 -4.22 18.12 -20.56
N MET A 12 -4.07 18.60 -19.33
CA MET A 12 -2.75 18.85 -18.73
C MET A 12 -2.16 17.54 -18.19
N PRO A 13 -0.85 17.29 -18.37
CA PRO A 13 -0.18 16.18 -17.71
C PRO A 13 -0.39 16.30 -16.20
N ASN A 14 -1.06 15.31 -15.59
CA ASN A 14 -1.21 15.24 -14.14
C ASN A 14 0.16 15.00 -13.51
N GLY A 15 0.82 16.08 -13.09
CA GLY A 15 2.20 16.10 -12.60
C GLY A 15 2.44 15.46 -11.21
N ARG A 16 1.41 14.89 -10.60
CA ARG A 16 1.56 14.04 -9.41
C ARG A 16 0.93 12.69 -9.70
N LYS A 17 1.77 11.70 -9.96
CA LYS A 17 1.37 10.29 -9.85
C LYS A 17 0.67 10.13 -8.49
N PRO A 18 -0.49 9.45 -8.42
CA PRO A 18 -1.11 9.11 -7.14
C PRO A 18 -0.03 8.48 -6.25
N ALA A 19 0.25 9.14 -5.13
CA ALA A 19 1.19 8.67 -4.14
C ALA A 19 0.38 8.32 -2.92
N GLY A 20 0.08 7.03 -2.78
CA GLY A 20 -0.60 6.45 -1.63
C GLY A 20 0.37 6.22 -0.47
N ARG A 21 -0.12 5.50 0.54
CA ARG A 21 0.71 5.01 1.64
C ARG A 21 1.84 4.17 1.04
N LYS A 22 3.09 4.40 1.48
CA LYS A 22 4.21 3.53 1.12
C LYS A 22 4.40 2.41 2.13
N ALA A 23 4.64 1.20 1.63
CA ALA A 23 5.11 0.06 2.40
C ALA A 23 6.42 -0.40 1.77
N TRP A 24 7.51 -0.39 2.54
CA TRP A 24 8.87 -0.60 2.04
C TRP A 24 9.20 0.32 0.83
N SER A 25 8.87 1.61 0.94
CA SER A 25 9.07 2.64 -0.09
C SER A 25 8.32 2.44 -1.42
N ILE A 26 7.62 1.32 -1.58
CA ILE A 26 6.75 0.99 -2.71
C ILE A 26 5.32 1.43 -2.38
N ASP A 27 4.62 1.92 -3.38
CA ASP A 27 3.25 2.41 -3.25
C ASP A 27 2.27 1.26 -2.95
N LEU A 28 1.44 1.43 -1.91
CA LEU A 28 0.50 0.40 -1.49
C LEU A 28 -0.63 0.22 -2.52
N GLU A 29 -1.29 1.30 -2.90
CA GLU A 29 -2.53 1.26 -3.67
C GLU A 29 -2.30 0.90 -5.14
N THR A 30 -1.22 1.40 -5.74
CA THR A 30 -0.96 1.26 -7.18
C THR A 30 -0.03 0.11 -7.52
N ILE A 31 0.70 -0.46 -6.54
CA ILE A 31 1.65 -1.56 -6.78
C ILE A 31 1.32 -2.76 -5.91
N TRP A 32 1.37 -2.63 -4.58
CA TRP A 32 1.21 -3.80 -3.71
C TRP A 32 -0.17 -4.44 -3.83
N ILE A 33 -1.24 -3.65 -3.81
CA ILE A 33 -2.60 -4.19 -3.90
C ILE A 33 -2.83 -4.89 -5.24
N PRO A 34 -2.57 -4.29 -6.42
CA PRO A 34 -2.69 -5.00 -7.70
C PRO A 34 -1.84 -6.28 -7.77
N PHE A 35 -0.59 -6.23 -7.30
CA PHE A 35 0.29 -7.40 -7.26
C PHE A 35 -0.28 -8.52 -6.40
N PHE A 36 -0.72 -8.21 -5.18
CA PHE A 36 -1.27 -9.21 -4.28
C PHE A 36 -2.64 -9.70 -4.72
N THR A 37 -3.49 -8.84 -5.30
CA THR A 37 -4.75 -9.27 -5.92
C THR A 37 -4.50 -10.27 -7.05
N ALA A 38 -3.54 -10.00 -7.93
CA ALA A 38 -3.21 -10.89 -9.04
C ALA A 38 -2.68 -12.24 -8.53
N THR A 39 -1.69 -12.23 -7.62
CA THR A 39 -1.12 -13.46 -7.06
C THR A 39 -2.12 -14.25 -6.21
N ASN A 40 -3.07 -13.60 -5.54
CA ASN A 40 -4.15 -14.29 -4.84
C ASN A 40 -5.08 -15.01 -5.81
N THR A 41 -5.42 -14.34 -6.91
CA THR A 41 -6.36 -14.86 -7.93
C THR A 41 -5.82 -16.13 -8.59
N VAL A 42 -4.51 -16.22 -8.80
CA VAL A 42 -3.86 -17.41 -9.38
C VAL A 42 -3.46 -18.46 -8.35
N GLY A 43 -3.66 -18.20 -7.05
CA GLY A 43 -3.40 -19.16 -5.96
C GLY A 43 -1.98 -19.12 -5.36
N ASP A 44 -1.13 -18.18 -5.77
CA ASP A 44 0.25 -18.06 -5.27
C ASP A 44 0.32 -17.41 -3.88
N THR A 45 -0.66 -16.54 -3.56
CA THR A 45 -0.82 -15.98 -2.21
C THR A 45 -2.21 -16.29 -1.67
N HIS A 46 -2.33 -16.29 -0.34
CA HIS A 46 -3.57 -16.64 0.38
C HIS A 46 -3.93 -15.53 1.38
N LEU A 47 -3.77 -14.27 0.95
CA LEU A 47 -4.20 -13.10 1.71
C LEU A 47 -5.74 -13.05 1.84
N PRO A 48 -6.26 -12.73 3.04
CA PRO A 48 -7.69 -12.56 3.26
C PRO A 48 -8.31 -11.47 2.36
N PRO A 49 -9.56 -11.65 1.87
CA PRO A 49 -10.24 -10.65 1.04
C PRO A 49 -10.40 -9.29 1.73
N ASP A 50 -10.58 -9.27 3.05
CA ASP A 50 -10.69 -8.04 3.85
C ASP A 50 -9.36 -7.29 3.97
N ALA A 51 -8.21 -7.98 3.89
CA ALA A 51 -6.89 -7.36 3.85
C ALA A 51 -6.63 -6.68 2.50
N LEU A 52 -7.11 -7.27 1.40
CA LEU A 52 -7.01 -6.71 0.05
C LEU A 52 -8.02 -5.57 -0.18
N GLY A 53 -9.26 -5.74 0.30
CA GLY A 53 -10.32 -4.74 0.15
C GLY A 53 -10.24 -3.58 1.15
N CYS A 54 -9.61 -3.77 2.31
CA CYS A 54 -9.39 -2.74 3.33
C CYS A 54 -7.92 -2.75 3.79
N PRO A 55 -7.00 -2.24 2.96
CA PRO A 55 -5.56 -2.38 3.18
C PRO A 55 -5.00 -1.42 4.23
N LEU A 56 -5.73 -0.35 4.58
CA LEU A 56 -5.41 0.59 5.64
C LEU A 56 -6.42 0.46 6.77
N ARG A 57 -5.94 0.24 7.99
CA ARG A 57 -6.74 0.06 9.20
C ARG A 57 -6.30 1.01 10.29
N LEU A 58 -7.20 1.30 11.24
CA LEU A 58 -6.81 2.03 12.44
C LEU A 58 -5.79 1.22 13.25
N ALA A 59 -4.80 1.92 13.80
CA ALA A 59 -3.91 1.37 14.80
C ALA A 59 -4.60 1.42 16.16
N TYR A 60 -4.46 0.36 16.94
CA TYR A 60 -5.04 0.23 18.27
C TYR A 60 -3.94 0.00 19.31
N ASN A 61 -4.20 0.46 20.54
CA ASN A 61 -3.42 0.16 21.73
C ASN A 61 -3.78 -1.24 22.25
N ALA A 62 -3.01 -1.74 23.22
CA ALA A 62 -3.28 -3.05 23.84
C ALA A 62 -4.63 -3.12 24.56
N ASP A 63 -5.14 -1.98 25.03
CA ASP A 63 -6.45 -1.83 25.68
C ASP A 63 -7.62 -1.72 24.66
N GLY A 64 -7.34 -1.80 23.36
CA GLY A 64 -8.34 -1.70 22.30
C GLY A 64 -8.75 -0.26 21.94
N SER A 65 -8.14 0.77 22.54
CA SER A 65 -8.37 2.16 22.14
C SER A 65 -7.66 2.51 20.83
N VAL A 66 -8.26 3.40 20.01
CA VAL A 66 -7.64 3.88 18.77
C VAL A 66 -6.40 4.71 19.11
N ARG A 67 -5.30 4.48 18.39
CA ARG A 67 -4.07 5.26 18.53
C ARG A 67 -4.16 6.58 17.78
N PHE A 68 -3.78 7.65 18.47
CA PHE A 68 -3.71 8.99 17.92
C PHE A 68 -2.27 9.48 17.82
N SER A 69 -1.99 10.33 16.82
CA SER A 69 -0.74 11.06 16.70
C SER A 69 -0.62 12.12 17.80
N LYS A 70 0.57 12.71 17.96
CA LYS A 70 0.79 13.87 18.83
C LYS A 70 -0.13 15.07 18.50
N THR A 71 -0.62 15.13 17.26
CA THR A 71 -1.55 16.16 16.77
C THR A 71 -3.03 15.75 16.87
N GLY A 72 -3.34 14.64 17.55
CA GLY A 72 -4.71 14.18 17.77
C GLY A 72 -5.38 13.54 16.55
N ARG A 73 -4.62 13.12 15.52
CA ARG A 73 -5.19 12.42 14.34
C ARG A 73 -5.09 10.90 14.52
N PRO A 74 -6.14 10.12 14.18
CA PRO A 74 -6.05 8.67 14.19
C PRO A 74 -4.91 8.16 13.30
N ILE A 75 -4.15 7.18 13.80
CA ILE A 75 -3.04 6.59 13.04
C ILE A 75 -3.58 5.44 12.20
N ALA A 76 -3.41 5.52 10.88
CA ALA A 76 -3.62 4.40 9.97
C ALA A 76 -2.35 3.55 9.84
N LYS A 77 -2.54 2.22 9.80
CA LYS A 77 -1.52 1.20 9.54
C LYS A 77 -1.96 0.28 8.41
N VAL A 78 -1.00 -0.36 7.76
CA VAL A 78 -1.30 -1.42 6.78
C VAL A 78 -1.94 -2.62 7.52
N ALA A 79 -2.92 -3.28 6.91
CA ALA A 79 -3.51 -4.50 7.43
C ALA A 79 -2.41 -5.52 7.80
N LYS A 80 -2.58 -6.23 8.92
CA LYS A 80 -1.50 -7.07 9.48
C LYS A 80 -1.03 -8.13 8.49
N ASP A 81 -1.95 -8.88 7.90
CA ASP A 81 -1.62 -9.96 6.97
C ASP A 81 -0.85 -9.42 5.76
N LEU A 82 -1.30 -8.29 5.21
CA LEU A 82 -0.63 -7.62 4.11
C LEU A 82 0.77 -7.11 4.51
N ALA A 83 0.91 -6.50 5.69
CA ALA A 83 2.19 -6.01 6.19
C ALA A 83 3.20 -7.14 6.41
N ASP A 84 2.75 -8.28 6.92
CA ASP A 84 3.58 -9.46 7.16
C ASP A 84 4.01 -10.10 5.83
N THR A 85 3.11 -10.21 4.85
CA THR A 85 3.47 -10.70 3.51
C THR A 85 4.44 -9.77 2.79
N ILE A 86 4.25 -8.45 2.86
CA ILE A 86 5.21 -7.47 2.30
C ILE A 86 6.59 -7.62 2.96
N ARG A 87 6.61 -7.85 4.28
CA ARG A 87 7.86 -8.10 5.00
C ARG A 87 8.57 -9.37 4.50
N MET A 88 7.83 -10.46 4.30
CA MET A 88 8.37 -11.70 3.73
C MET A 88 8.96 -11.46 2.32
N VAL A 89 8.24 -10.74 1.45
CA VAL A 89 8.75 -10.39 0.10
C VAL A 89 10.06 -9.61 0.18
N ARG A 90 10.16 -8.64 1.10
CA ARG A 90 11.40 -7.89 1.33
C ARG A 90 12.54 -8.80 1.81
N GLU A 91 12.27 -9.70 2.75
CA GLU A 91 13.26 -10.64 3.30
C GLU A 91 13.78 -11.57 2.19
N ASN A 92 12.89 -12.11 1.36
CA ASN A 92 13.26 -12.94 0.20
C ASN A 92 14.07 -12.16 -0.84
N PHE A 93 13.70 -10.91 -1.12
CA PHE A 93 14.46 -10.05 -2.04
C PHE A 93 15.89 -9.82 -1.53
N SER A 94 16.04 -9.47 -0.24
CA SER A 94 17.36 -9.30 0.37
C SER A 94 18.18 -10.58 0.34
N ALA A 95 17.57 -11.73 0.65
CA ALA A 95 18.24 -13.03 0.59
C ALA A 95 18.72 -13.36 -0.84
N GLY A 96 17.90 -13.07 -1.86
CA GLY A 96 18.28 -13.26 -3.26
C GLY A 96 19.46 -12.37 -3.67
N LEU A 97 19.53 -11.13 -3.19
CA LEU A 97 20.67 -10.25 -3.43
C LEU A 97 21.95 -10.74 -2.74
N LEU A 98 21.85 -11.25 -1.51
CA LEU A 98 23.00 -11.81 -0.79
C LEU A 98 23.55 -13.05 -1.48
N GLY A 99 22.67 -13.96 -1.93
CA GLY A 99 23.08 -15.15 -2.67
C GLY A 99 23.76 -14.86 -4.01
N TYR A 100 23.59 -13.66 -4.58
CA TYR A 100 24.32 -13.23 -5.78
C TYR A 100 25.77 -12.80 -5.47
N THR A 101 26.07 -12.50 -4.21
CA THR A 101 27.40 -12.05 -3.78
C THR A 101 28.29 -13.18 -3.25
N GLU A 102 27.74 -14.38 -3.12
CA GLU A 102 28.46 -15.63 -2.77
C GLU A 102 29.01 -16.30 -4.03
#